data_AF-A0A978SSJ8-F1
#
_entry.id   AF-A0A978SSJ8-F1
#
_cell.length_a   1.000
_cell.length_b   1.000
_cell.length_c   1.000
_cell.angle_alpha   90.00
_cell.angle_beta   90.00
_cell.angle_gamma   90.00
#
_symmetry.space_group_name_H-M   'P 1'
#
loop_
_entity.id
_entity.type
_entity.pdbx_description
1 polymer ?
#
loop_
_entity_poly.entity_id
_entity_poly.type
_entity_poly.pdbx_seq_one_letter_code
_entity_poly.pdbx_strand_id
1 'polypeptide(L)' 'MYKPPSFPPKIPDNPRELERAICLLGNRTKNELGTKSRLELKNLIGIYPTAEEAASWKQTLKAISKGKKLDI' A
#
# COMPACT_ATOMS: atom_id res chain seq x y z
N MET A 1 12.89 17.96 -9.80
CA MET A 1 11.55 17.34 -9.75
C MET A 1 11.48 16.50 -8.48
N TYR A 2 10.89 17.00 -7.40
CA TYR A 2 10.69 16.23 -6.17
C TYR A 2 9.64 15.15 -6.46
N LYS A 3 10.08 13.92 -6.68
CA LYS A 3 9.18 12.76 -6.67
C LYS A 3 8.67 12.66 -5.23
N PRO A 4 7.36 12.86 -4.96
CA PRO A 4 6.85 12.76 -3.60
C PRO A 4 7.17 11.37 -3.03
N PRO A 5 7.35 11.26 -1.71
CA PRO A 5 7.78 10.03 -1.07
C PRO A 5 6.88 8.87 -1.53
N SER A 6 7.49 7.80 -2.06
CA SER A 6 6.82 6.60 -2.58
C SER A 6 6.22 5.72 -1.47
N PHE A 7 5.58 6.36 -0.50
CA PHE A 7 4.98 5.77 0.68
C PHE A 7 3.52 6.23 0.75
N PRO A 8 2.59 5.33 1.11
CA PRO A 8 1.25 5.75 1.40
C PRO A 8 1.24 6.69 2.62
N PRO A 9 0.28 7.63 2.71
CA PRO A 9 0.16 8.54 3.85
C PRO A 9 -0.14 7.81 5.16
N LYS A 10 -0.68 6.58 5.09
CA LYS A 10 -0.84 5.71 6.24
C LYS A 10 -0.22 4.35 5.93
N ILE A 11 0.62 3.87 6.84
CA ILE A 11 1.15 2.50 6.78
C ILE A 11 0.41 1.70 7.85
N PRO A 12 -0.31 0.63 7.48
CA PRO A 12 -0.94 -0.23 8.48
C PRO A 12 0.13 -0.91 9.31
N ASP A 13 0.09 -0.73 10.64
CA ASP A 13 1.02 -1.35 11.59
C ASP A 13 0.72 -2.85 11.79
N ASN A 14 -0.54 -3.23 11.53
CA ASN A 14 -1.02 -4.57 11.74
C ASN A 14 -0.66 -5.48 10.55
N PRO A 15 -0.04 -6.65 10.78
CA PRO A 15 0.44 -7.51 9.69
C PRO A 15 -0.68 -7.99 8.75
N ARG A 16 -1.88 -8.28 9.28
CA ARG A 16 -3.04 -8.63 8.45
C ARG A 16 -3.49 -7.48 7.55
N GLU A 17 -3.53 -6.27 8.10
CA GLU A 17 -3.92 -5.06 7.35
C GLU A 17 -2.89 -4.72 6.27
N LEU A 18 -1.61 -4.93 6.58
CA LEU A 18 -0.51 -4.74 5.66
C LEU A 18 -0.53 -5.77 4.51
N GLU A 19 -0.76 -7.05 4.78
CA GLU A 19 -0.97 -8.07 3.74
C GLU A 19 -2.19 -7.75 2.87
N ARG A 20 -3.30 -7.29 3.49
CA ARG A 20 -4.50 -6.85 2.75
C ARG A 20 -4.20 -5.65 1.86
N ALA A 21 -3.49 -4.65 2.37
CA ALA A 21 -3.07 -3.49 1.58
C ALA A 21 -2.19 -3.91 0.40
N ILE A 22 -1.19 -4.79 0.60
CA ILE A 22 -0.32 -5.32 -0.46
C ILE A 22 -1.14 -6.06 -1.53
N CYS A 23 -2.12 -6.87 -1.11
CA CYS A 23 -3.01 -7.59 -2.02
C CYS A 23 -3.88 -6.64 -2.85
N LEU A 24 -4.52 -5.67 -2.19
CA LEU A 24 -5.34 -4.64 -2.83
C LEU A 24 -4.53 -3.77 -3.78
N LEU A 25 -3.31 -3.37 -3.41
CA LEU A 25 -2.39 -2.65 -4.30
C LEU A 25 -1.98 -3.51 -5.50
N GLY A 26 -1.71 -4.80 -5.29
CA GLY A 26 -1.44 -5.74 -6.38
C GLY A 26 -2.60 -5.84 -7.37
N ASN A 27 -3.83 -5.86 -6.88
CA ASN A 27 -5.01 -5.80 -7.74
C ASN A 27 -5.09 -4.44 -8.44
N ARG A 28 -4.87 -3.34 -7.72
CA ARG A 28 -4.89 -1.97 -8.27
C ARG A 28 -3.88 -1.75 -9.40
N THR A 29 -2.71 -2.39 -9.34
CA THR A 29 -1.69 -2.32 -10.39
C THR A 29 -2.12 -3.02 -11.68
N LYS A 30 -3.02 -4.00 -11.60
CA LYS A 30 -3.47 -4.80 -12.74
C LYS A 30 -4.84 -4.34 -13.28
N ASN A 31 -5.73 -3.89 -12.41
CA ASN A 31 -7.09 -3.49 -12.73
C ASN A 31 -7.63 -2.49 -11.69
N GLU A 32 -8.71 -1.81 -12.01
CA GLU A 32 -9.35 -0.92 -11.03
C GLU A 32 -10.00 -1.72 -9.89
N LEU A 33 -9.84 -1.25 -8.65
CA LEU A 33 -10.50 -1.87 -7.50
C LEU A 33 -11.98 -1.48 -7.47
N GLY A 34 -12.85 -2.46 -7.27
CA GLY A 34 -14.26 -2.21 -7.01
C GLY A 34 -14.50 -1.37 -5.75
N THR A 35 -15.68 -0.76 -5.63
CA THR A 35 -16.02 0.25 -4.61
C THR A 35 -15.67 -0.17 -3.18
N LYS A 36 -15.96 -1.41 -2.79
CA LYS A 36 -15.63 -1.95 -1.45
C LYS A 36 -14.13 -2.02 -1.22
N SER A 37 -13.41 -2.64 -2.16
CA SER A 37 -11.95 -2.80 -2.12
C SER A 37 -11.21 -1.46 -2.17
N ARG A 38 -11.76 -0.48 -2.90
CA ARG A 38 -11.24 0.89 -2.98
C ARG A 38 -11.39 1.63 -1.65
N LEU A 39 -12.56 1.54 -1.01
CA LEU A 39 -12.80 2.08 0.34
C LEU A 39 -11.88 1.43 1.36
N GLU A 40 -11.75 0.11 1.32
CA GLU A 40 -10.88 -0.63 2.23
C GLU A 40 -9.42 -0.23 2.05
N LEU A 41 -8.93 -0.17 0.80
CA LEU A 41 -7.58 0.31 0.53
C LEU A 41 -7.38 1.73 1.07
N LYS A 42 -8.30 2.65 0.77
CA LYS A 42 -8.23 4.03 1.29
C LYS A 42 -8.25 4.08 2.82
N ASN A 43 -8.97 3.19 3.49
CA ASN A 43 -8.99 3.15 4.96
C ASN A 43 -7.67 2.63 5.55
N LEU A 44 -7.06 1.65 4.89
CA LEU A 44 -5.79 1.04 5.27
C LEU A 44 -4.62 2.01 5.07
N ILE A 45 -4.55 2.64 3.89
CA ILE A 45 -3.40 3.45 3.46
C ILE A 45 -3.68 4.95 3.35
N GLY A 46 -4.86 5.40 3.78
CA GLY A 46 -5.28 6.79 3.85
C GLY A 46 -5.80 7.38 2.54
N ILE A 47 -5.20 6.99 1.41
CA ILE A 47 -5.55 7.49 0.08
C ILE A 47 -5.67 6.35 -0.94
N TYR A 48 -6.41 6.60 -2.02
CA TYR A 48 -6.46 5.67 -3.14
C TYR A 48 -5.37 6.00 -4.17
N PRO A 49 -4.37 5.11 -4.38
CA PRO A 49 -3.27 5.36 -5.30
C PRO A 49 -3.66 5.23 -6.77
N THR A 50 -2.82 5.84 -7.61
CA THR A 50 -2.71 5.54 -9.04
C THR A 50 -2.09 4.15 -9.27
N ALA A 51 -2.15 3.63 -10.50
CA ALA A 51 -1.55 2.33 -10.83
C ALA A 51 -0.03 2.31 -10.60
N GLU A 52 0.65 3.43 -10.90
CA GLU A 52 2.09 3.60 -10.69
C GLU A 52 2.45 3.63 -9.20
N GLU A 53 1.74 4.47 -8.42
CA GLU A 53 1.93 4.52 -6.97
C GLU A 53 1.64 3.19 -6.31
N ALA A 54 0.61 2.47 -6.77
CA ALA A 54 0.28 1.17 -6.23
C ALA A 54 1.41 0.15 -6.41
N ALA A 55 2.14 0.22 -7.52
CA ALA A 55 3.29 -0.65 -7.77
C ALA A 55 4.45 -0.33 -6.80
N SER A 56 4.75 0.96 -6.61
CA SER A 56 5.78 1.40 -5.66
C SER A 56 5.38 1.06 -4.21
N TRP A 57 4.18 1.43 -3.78
CA TRP A 57 3.69 1.21 -2.42
C TRP A 57 3.62 -0.27 -2.08
N LYS A 58 3.24 -1.12 -3.03
CA LYS A 58 3.25 -2.58 -2.84
C LYS A 58 4.64 -3.10 -2.49
N GLN A 59 5.67 -2.64 -3.19
CA GLN A 59 7.05 -3.06 -2.92
C GLN A 59 7.50 -2.59 -1.54
N THR A 60 7.22 -1.32 -1.24
CA THR A 60 7.51 -0.70 0.06
C THR A 60 6.82 -1.41 1.21
N LEU A 61 5.50 -1.61 1.14
CA LEU A 61 4.74 -2.32 2.18
C LEU A 61 5.20 -3.78 2.31
N LYS A 62 5.55 -4.45 1.22
CA LYS A 62 6.10 -5.81 1.27
C LYS A 62 7.47 -5.84 1.95
N ALA A 63 8.31 -4.83 1.75
CA ALA A 63 9.58 -4.69 2.45
C ALA A 63 9.36 -4.46 3.95
N ILE A 64 8.40 -3.61 4.34
CA ILE A 64 8.02 -3.38 5.74
C ILE A 64 7.45 -4.65 6.37
N SER A 65 6.61 -5.39 5.64
CA SER A 65 6.03 -6.68 6.08
C SER A 65 7.09 -7.70 6.41
N LYS A 66 8.14 -7.76 5.58
CA LYS A 66 9.22 -8.74 5.67
C LYS A 66 10.34 -8.25 6.59
N GLY A 67 10.40 -6.95 6.84
CA GLY A 67 11.45 -6.23 7.55
C GLY A 67 10.98 -5.64 8.87
N LYS A 68 10.13 -6.34 9.64
CA LYS A 68 9.94 -6.06 11.07
C LYS A 68 11.23 -6.40 11.84
N LYS A 69 12.26 -5.60 11.59
CA LYS A 69 13.54 -5.41 12.31
C LYS A 69 14.38 -4.43 11.48
N LEU A 70 14.01 -3.15 11.51
CA LEU A 70 15.06 -2.13 11.51
C LEU A 70 15.22 -1.75 12.98
N ASP A 71 16.05 -2.54 13.67
CA ASP A 71 16.70 -2.11 14.91
C ASP A 71 17.42 -0.80 14.56
N ILE A 72 17.00 0.30 15.19
CA ILE A 72 17.80 1.50 15.41
C ILE A 72 18.15 1.54 16.88
#